data_AF-A0A7Z6ZSG0-F1
#
_entry.id   AF-A0A7Z6ZSG0-F1
#
_cell.length_a   1.000
_cell.length_b   1.000
_cell.length_c   1.000
_cell.angle_alpha   90.00
_cell.angle_beta   90.00
_cell.angle_gamma   90.00
#
_symmetry.space_group_name_H-M   'P 1'
#
loop_
_entity.id
_entity.type
_entity.pdbx_description
1 polymer ?
#
loop_
_entity_poly.entity_id
_entity_poly.type
_entity_poly.pdbx_seq_one_letter_code
_entity_poly.pdbx_strand_id
1 'polypeptide(L)'
;MKSNFYQWASMAALALAILFPIYWLGVFGLAIDNYESGFVDNITTLDAWDVLFVIIGALEVFVYLALRGSFKHQIEGGLAAVALLVMAALVALFHLTVVVDISLSMGLLANYSEGLIEFVLIASLVILFLYAAVAFVFAIALLLKFAELSMLMKVFACGVLIMAVFQFTVILGIANIFLFPVLMLLLAVHFWRGEQIVEVV
;
A
#
# COMPACT_ATOMS: atom_id res chain seq x y z
N MET A 1 26.78 -4.46 -0.66
CA MET A 1 25.65 -4.05 -1.52
C MET A 1 24.28 -4.17 -0.84
N LYS A 2 24.04 -5.12 0.08
CA LYS A 2 22.74 -5.23 0.80
C LYS A 2 22.41 -4.04 1.73
N SER A 3 23.41 -3.33 2.29
CA SER A 3 23.18 -2.17 3.18
C SER A 3 22.48 -1.02 2.46
N ASN A 4 22.92 -0.68 1.25
CA ASN A 4 22.35 0.44 0.49
C ASN A 4 20.91 0.15 0.09
N PHE A 5 20.58 -1.10 -0.21
CA PHE A 5 19.21 -1.50 -0.59
C PHE A 5 18.20 -1.26 0.55
N TYR A 6 18.50 -1.67 1.77
CA TYR A 6 17.62 -1.42 2.92
C TYR A 6 17.60 0.05 3.34
N GLN A 7 18.68 0.81 3.12
CA GLN A 7 18.64 2.27 3.29
C GLN A 7 17.66 2.93 2.31
N TRP A 8 17.65 2.52 1.04
CA TRP A 8 16.65 2.99 0.08
C TRP A 8 15.23 2.58 0.50
N ALA A 9 15.04 1.36 1.01
CA ALA A 9 13.74 0.92 1.52
C ALA A 9 13.28 1.75 2.74
N SER A 10 14.22 2.14 3.60
CA SER A 10 13.96 3.06 4.71
C SER A 10 13.50 4.44 4.21
N MET A 11 14.21 5.00 3.23
CA MET A 11 13.83 6.29 2.61
C MET A 11 12.48 6.21 1.89
N ALA A 12 12.19 5.11 1.21
CA ALA A 12 10.91 4.88 0.55
C ALA A 12 9.76 4.82 1.57
N ALA A 13 9.96 4.12 2.70
CA ALA A 13 8.97 4.08 3.77
C ALA A 13 8.77 5.47 4.42
N LEU A 14 9.83 6.26 4.61
CA LEU A 14 9.70 7.65 5.07
C LEU A 14 8.92 8.52 4.07
N ALA A 15 9.22 8.38 2.77
CA ALA A 15 8.50 9.10 1.72
C ALA A 15 7.01 8.72 1.72
N LEU A 16 6.67 7.43 1.82
CA LEU A 16 5.30 6.96 1.93
C LEU A 16 4.57 7.55 3.15
N ALA A 17 5.23 7.60 4.31
CA ALA A 17 4.63 8.18 5.51
C ALA A 17 4.22 9.65 5.35
N ILE A 18 4.85 10.37 4.42
CA ILE A 18 4.54 11.77 4.12
C ILE A 18 3.55 11.88 2.96
N LEU A 19 3.83 11.20 1.85
CA LEU A 19 3.10 11.33 0.60
C LEU A 19 1.71 10.69 0.65
N PHE A 20 1.58 9.53 1.32
CA PHE A 20 0.31 8.82 1.43
C PHE A 20 -0.82 9.66 2.06
N PRO A 21 -0.64 10.29 3.24
CA PRO A 21 -1.70 11.10 3.82
C PRO A 21 -1.96 12.37 3.02
N ILE A 22 -0.94 12.97 2.39
CA ILE A 22 -1.12 14.13 1.51
C ILE A 22 -2.04 13.78 0.34
N TYR A 23 -1.78 12.65 -0.33
CA TYR A 23 -2.60 12.16 -1.43
C TYR A 23 -4.04 11.92 -1.00
N TRP A 24 -4.25 11.05 -0.01
CA TRP A 24 -5.60 10.64 0.36
C TRP A 24 -6.41 11.76 1.03
N LEU A 25 -5.80 12.63 1.84
CA LEU A 25 -6.50 13.81 2.35
C LEU A 25 -6.85 14.80 1.24
N GLY A 26 -6.03 14.91 0.20
CA GLY A 26 -6.34 15.67 -1.01
C GLY A 26 -7.57 15.10 -1.72
N VAL A 27 -7.54 13.80 -2.05
CA VAL A 27 -8.65 13.11 -2.74
C VAL A 27 -9.95 13.20 -1.94
N PHE A 28 -9.94 12.90 -0.63
CA PHE A 28 -11.14 12.96 0.19
C PHE A 28 -11.57 14.39 0.54
N GLY A 29 -10.63 15.34 0.68
CA GLY A 29 -10.93 16.74 0.92
C GLY A 29 -11.61 17.40 -0.27
N LEU A 30 -11.19 17.06 -1.50
CA LEU A 30 -11.82 17.51 -2.74
C LEU A 30 -13.23 16.91 -2.96
N ALA A 31 -13.51 15.74 -2.37
CA ALA A 31 -14.80 15.07 -2.50
C ALA A 31 -15.90 15.62 -1.56
N ILE A 32 -15.56 16.42 -0.53
CA ILE A 32 -16.53 16.95 0.45
C ILE A 32 -17.40 18.07 -0.15
N ASP A 33 -16.87 18.86 -1.08
CA ASP A 33 -17.56 20.04 -1.60
C ASP A 33 -18.49 19.75 -2.81
N ASN A 34 -18.25 18.68 -3.58
CA ASN A 34 -19.15 18.19 -4.64
C ASN A 34 -18.79 16.73 -5.05
N TYR A 35 -19.42 15.76 -4.39
CA TYR A 35 -19.06 14.33 -4.51
C TYR A 35 -19.24 13.76 -5.93
N GLU A 36 -20.25 14.20 -6.70
CA GLU A 36 -20.50 13.72 -8.07
C GLU A 36 -19.61 14.41 -9.11
N SER A 37 -19.52 15.74 -9.13
CA SER A 37 -18.73 16.44 -10.16
C SER A 37 -17.22 16.36 -9.91
N GLY A 38 -16.79 16.39 -8.64
CA GLY A 38 -15.38 16.33 -8.28
C GLY A 38 -14.73 14.97 -8.56
N PHE A 39 -15.50 13.87 -8.52
CA PHE A 39 -14.98 12.53 -8.80
C PHE A 39 -14.90 12.24 -10.31
N VAL A 40 -15.87 12.73 -11.09
CA VAL A 40 -15.87 12.62 -12.56
C VAL A 40 -14.78 13.49 -13.18
N ASP A 41 -14.58 14.72 -12.69
CA ASP A 41 -13.51 15.60 -13.16
C ASP A 41 -12.11 15.03 -12.86
N ASN A 42 -11.96 14.30 -11.74
CA ASN A 42 -10.70 13.66 -11.36
C ASN A 42 -10.34 12.49 -12.29
N ILE A 43 -11.30 11.66 -12.70
CA ILE A 43 -11.05 10.49 -13.58
C ILE A 43 -10.85 10.89 -15.05
N THR A 44 -11.33 12.07 -15.44
CA THR A 44 -11.29 12.52 -16.85
C THR A 44 -10.13 13.45 -17.16
N THR A 45 -9.38 13.89 -16.15
CA THR A 45 -8.23 14.77 -16.32
C THR A 45 -6.95 14.08 -15.85
N LEU A 46 -5.84 14.37 -16.54
CA LEU A 46 -4.52 13.86 -16.20
C LEU A 46 -3.78 15.00 -15.48
N ASP A 47 -3.53 14.84 -14.18
CA ASP A 47 -2.96 15.90 -13.36
C ASP A 47 -1.79 15.43 -12.47
N ALA A 48 -1.33 16.31 -11.58
CA ALA A 48 -0.20 16.02 -10.70
C ALA A 48 -0.52 14.94 -9.64
N TRP A 49 -1.81 14.73 -9.31
CA TRP A 49 -2.25 13.70 -8.39
C TRP A 49 -2.11 12.30 -8.99
N ASP A 50 -2.33 12.11 -10.30
CA ASP A 50 -2.07 10.83 -10.98
C ASP A 50 -0.61 10.39 -10.88
N VAL A 51 0.30 11.35 -11.05
CA VAL A 51 1.74 11.09 -10.92
C VAL A 51 2.08 10.73 -9.48
N LEU A 52 1.51 11.45 -8.50
CA LEU A 52 1.70 11.16 -7.10
C LEU A 52 1.13 9.78 -6.72
N PHE A 53 -0.01 9.40 -7.27
CA PHE A 53 -0.64 8.09 -7.11
C PHE A 53 0.34 6.98 -7.54
N VAL A 54 0.86 7.06 -8.77
CA VAL A 54 1.82 6.08 -9.29
C VAL A 54 3.10 6.02 -8.44
N ILE A 55 3.61 7.18 -7.99
CA ILE A 55 4.80 7.24 -7.13
C ILE A 55 4.54 6.51 -5.80
N ILE A 56 3.40 6.75 -5.16
CA ILE A 56 3.02 6.07 -3.92
C ILE A 56 2.98 4.55 -4.15
N GLY A 57 2.31 4.09 -5.20
CA GLY A 57 2.24 2.68 -5.54
C GLY A 57 3.61 2.03 -5.76
N ALA A 58 4.49 2.70 -6.51
CA ALA A 58 5.84 2.21 -6.77
C ALA A 58 6.68 2.11 -5.49
N LEU A 59 6.59 3.12 -4.61
CA LEU A 59 7.28 3.12 -3.31
C LEU A 59 6.76 1.99 -2.40
N GLU A 60 5.45 1.80 -2.34
CA GLU A 60 4.83 0.77 -1.50
C GLU A 60 5.19 -0.64 -1.98
N VAL A 61 5.14 -0.88 -3.29
CA VAL A 61 5.64 -2.13 -3.92
C VAL A 61 7.10 -2.37 -3.52
N PHE A 62 7.96 -1.34 -3.64
CA PHE A 62 9.36 -1.47 -3.31
C PHE A 62 9.59 -1.82 -1.83
N VAL A 63 8.87 -1.17 -0.92
CA VAL A 63 8.92 -1.44 0.53
C VAL A 63 8.51 -2.89 0.83
N TYR A 64 7.46 -3.41 0.19
CA TYR A 64 7.03 -4.80 0.39
C TYR A 64 8.01 -5.82 -0.16
N LEU A 65 8.58 -5.56 -1.34
CA LEU A 65 9.61 -6.42 -1.89
C LEU A 65 10.88 -6.40 -1.03
N ALA A 66 11.23 -5.26 -0.45
CA ALA A 66 12.34 -5.14 0.49
C ALA A 66 12.08 -5.93 1.78
N LEU A 67 10.91 -5.74 2.40
CA LEU A 67 10.51 -6.45 3.61
C LEU A 67 10.40 -7.97 3.39
N ARG A 68 9.95 -8.37 2.20
CA ARG A 68 9.91 -9.78 1.79
C ARG A 68 11.29 -10.41 1.81
N GLY A 69 12.32 -9.66 1.39
CA GLY A 69 13.70 -10.11 1.41
C GLY A 69 14.15 -10.56 2.80
N SER A 70 13.64 -9.90 3.84
CA SER A 70 13.93 -10.15 5.26
C SER A 70 13.31 -11.45 5.78
N PHE A 71 12.11 -11.81 5.27
CA PHE A 71 11.40 -13.01 5.69
C PHE A 71 11.72 -14.25 4.84
N LYS A 72 12.16 -14.07 3.58
CA LYS A 72 12.42 -15.20 2.66
C LYS A 72 13.43 -16.22 3.18
N HIS A 73 14.35 -15.78 4.03
CA HIS A 73 15.46 -16.59 4.55
C HIS A 73 15.29 -17.03 5.99
N GLN A 74 14.18 -16.67 6.66
CA GLN A 74 13.88 -17.12 8.01
C GLN A 74 13.21 -18.50 7.97
N ILE A 75 13.52 -19.37 8.92
CA ILE A 75 12.82 -20.66 9.11
C ILE A 75 11.33 -20.34 9.27
N GLU A 76 10.48 -20.98 8.46
CA GLU A 76 9.03 -20.73 8.37
C GLU A 76 8.61 -19.30 7.94
N GLY A 77 9.50 -18.48 7.35
CA GLY A 77 9.16 -17.13 6.87
C GLY A 77 8.37 -17.11 5.56
N GLY A 78 8.12 -18.28 4.97
CA GLY A 78 7.53 -18.45 3.64
C GLY A 78 6.15 -17.82 3.48
N LEU A 79 5.24 -18.01 4.43
CA LEU A 79 3.88 -17.45 4.35
C LEU A 79 3.90 -15.91 4.34
N ALA A 80 4.66 -15.30 5.24
CA ALA A 80 4.82 -13.85 5.30
C ALA A 80 5.46 -13.29 4.02
N ALA A 81 6.48 -13.97 3.51
CA ALA A 81 7.15 -13.59 2.26
C ALA A 81 6.23 -13.71 1.02
N VAL A 82 5.35 -14.71 0.98
CA VAL A 82 4.35 -14.86 -0.09
C VAL A 82 3.27 -13.79 0.04
N ALA A 83 2.75 -13.55 1.25
CA ALA A 83 1.75 -12.54 1.49
C ALA A 83 2.23 -11.14 1.05
N LEU A 84 3.48 -10.77 1.38
CA LEU A 84 4.09 -9.51 0.91
C LEU A 84 4.21 -9.43 -0.62
N LEU A 85 4.50 -10.54 -1.29
CA LEU A 85 4.54 -10.58 -2.76
C LEU A 85 3.16 -10.34 -3.36
N VAL A 86 2.13 -10.97 -2.79
CA VAL A 86 0.74 -10.80 -3.23
C VAL A 86 0.26 -9.37 -2.94
N MET A 87 0.57 -8.81 -1.77
CA MET A 87 0.28 -7.40 -1.45
C MET A 87 0.94 -6.46 -2.45
N ALA A 88 2.22 -6.66 -2.78
CA ALA A 88 2.90 -5.87 -3.79
C ALA A 88 2.21 -5.96 -5.18
N ALA A 89 1.79 -7.15 -5.58
CA ALA A 89 1.05 -7.33 -6.84
C ALA A 89 -0.31 -6.61 -6.83
N LEU A 90 -1.05 -6.68 -5.73
CA LEU A 90 -2.35 -6.01 -5.58
C LEU A 90 -2.20 -4.48 -5.56
N VAL A 91 -1.18 -3.94 -4.88
CA VAL A 91 -0.85 -2.51 -4.90
C VAL A 91 -0.49 -2.07 -6.31
N ALA A 92 0.36 -2.83 -7.02
CA ALA A 92 0.71 -2.52 -8.40
C ALA A 92 -0.53 -2.52 -9.32
N LEU A 93 -1.42 -3.50 -9.15
CA LEU A 93 -2.67 -3.59 -9.93
C LEU A 93 -3.61 -2.42 -9.63
N PHE A 94 -3.73 -2.04 -8.35
CA PHE A 94 -4.52 -0.89 -7.93
C PHE A 94 -3.99 0.40 -8.57
N HIS A 95 -2.68 0.63 -8.53
CA HIS A 95 -2.10 1.85 -9.10
C HIS A 95 -2.07 1.85 -10.63
N LEU A 96 -2.25 0.69 -11.27
CA LEU A 96 -2.39 0.58 -12.72
C LEU A 96 -3.74 1.14 -13.22
N THR A 97 -4.70 1.44 -12.34
CA THR A 97 -5.97 2.06 -12.74
C THR A 97 -5.76 3.42 -13.40
N VAL A 98 -4.64 4.11 -13.13
CA VAL A 98 -4.24 5.36 -13.81
C VAL A 98 -4.19 5.23 -15.33
N VAL A 99 -4.01 4.00 -15.85
CA VAL A 99 -4.05 3.73 -17.30
C VAL A 99 -5.42 4.05 -17.89
N VAL A 100 -6.49 3.93 -17.10
CA VAL A 100 -7.85 4.31 -17.52
C VAL A 100 -7.95 5.83 -17.65
N ASP A 101 -7.43 6.59 -16.69
CA ASP A 101 -7.42 8.05 -16.71
C ASP A 101 -6.61 8.58 -17.91
N ILE A 102 -5.44 7.98 -18.18
CA ILE A 102 -4.64 8.23 -19.39
C ILE A 102 -5.45 7.92 -20.66
N SER A 103 -6.16 6.79 -20.70
CA SER A 103 -6.91 6.36 -21.89
C SER A 103 -8.11 7.25 -22.17
N LEU A 104 -8.80 7.72 -21.12
CA LEU A 104 -9.95 8.61 -21.23
C LEU A 104 -9.53 10.02 -21.62
N SER A 105 -8.49 10.57 -20.99
CA SER A 105 -7.97 11.91 -21.30
C SER A 105 -7.40 12.02 -22.72
N MET A 106 -6.83 10.95 -23.26
CA MET A 106 -6.41 10.87 -24.67
C MET A 106 -7.57 10.62 -25.65
N GLY A 107 -8.80 10.46 -25.16
CA GLY A 107 -9.98 10.18 -25.98
C GLY A 107 -10.03 8.78 -26.60
N LEU A 108 -9.12 7.86 -26.22
CA LEU A 108 -9.03 6.52 -26.80
C LEU A 108 -10.26 5.66 -26.50
N LEU A 109 -10.89 5.89 -25.33
CA LEU A 109 -12.02 5.12 -24.83
C LEU A 109 -13.24 5.99 -24.46
N ALA A 110 -13.35 7.19 -25.02
CA ALA A 110 -14.38 8.17 -24.65
C ALA A 110 -15.82 7.63 -24.74
N ASN A 111 -16.10 6.77 -25.74
CA ASN A 111 -17.41 6.14 -25.95
C ASN A 111 -17.81 5.13 -24.85
N TYR A 112 -16.87 4.74 -23.99
CA TYR A 112 -17.06 3.78 -22.91
C TYR A 112 -16.83 4.38 -21.52
N SER A 113 -16.73 5.72 -21.43
CA SER A 113 -16.36 6.44 -20.21
C SER A 113 -17.18 6.05 -18.98
N GLU A 114 -18.51 6.10 -19.05
CA GLU A 114 -19.39 5.75 -17.92
C GLU A 114 -19.16 4.33 -17.42
N GLY A 115 -19.13 3.34 -18.33
CA GLY A 115 -18.92 1.94 -17.96
C GLY A 115 -17.51 1.64 -17.46
N LEU A 116 -16.49 2.35 -17.96
CA LEU A 116 -15.11 2.22 -17.48
C LEU A 116 -14.94 2.81 -16.09
N ILE A 117 -15.54 3.97 -15.82
CA ILE A 117 -15.53 4.61 -14.50
C ILE A 117 -16.14 3.67 -13.45
N GLU A 118 -17.33 3.12 -13.74
CA GLU A 118 -18.00 2.17 -12.84
C GLU A 118 -17.15 0.91 -12.62
N PHE A 119 -16.58 0.36 -13.70
CA PHE A 119 -15.71 -0.81 -13.62
C PHE A 119 -14.48 -0.55 -12.75
N VAL A 120 -13.78 0.58 -12.94
CA VAL A 120 -12.59 0.94 -12.15
C VAL A 120 -12.94 1.10 -10.69
N LEU A 121 -14.08 1.72 -10.37
CA LEU A 121 -14.52 1.90 -8.98
C LEU A 121 -14.78 0.54 -8.31
N ILE A 122 -15.53 -0.35 -8.97
CA ILE A 122 -15.81 -1.69 -8.44
C ILE A 122 -14.52 -2.51 -8.32
N ALA A 123 -13.68 -2.51 -9.35
CA ALA A 123 -12.40 -3.22 -9.35
C ALA A 123 -11.48 -2.71 -8.22
N SER A 124 -11.43 -1.40 -8.01
CA SER A 124 -10.70 -0.76 -6.92
C SER A 124 -11.16 -1.25 -5.55
N LEU A 125 -12.47 -1.28 -5.30
CA LEU A 125 -13.02 -1.80 -4.04
C LEU A 125 -12.68 -3.28 -3.82
N VAL A 126 -12.78 -4.10 -4.86
CA VAL A 126 -12.42 -5.52 -4.79
C VAL A 126 -10.93 -5.70 -4.51
N ILE A 127 -10.05 -4.98 -5.19
CA ILE A 127 -8.60 -5.06 -4.99
C ILE A 127 -8.24 -4.61 -3.58
N LEU A 128 -8.83 -3.53 -3.06
CA LEU A 128 -8.61 -3.05 -1.70
C LEU A 128 -9.07 -4.07 -0.65
N PHE A 129 -10.20 -4.74 -0.88
CA PHE A 129 -10.67 -5.81 0.00
C PHE A 129 -9.74 -7.03 -0.02
N LEU A 130 -9.29 -7.46 -1.19
CA LEU A 130 -8.33 -8.56 -1.33
C LEU A 130 -7.01 -8.21 -0.66
N TYR A 131 -6.54 -6.97 -0.82
CA TYR A 131 -5.36 -6.46 -0.16
C TYR A 131 -5.51 -6.55 1.36
N ALA A 132 -6.64 -6.11 1.92
CA ALA A 132 -6.92 -6.20 3.35
C ALA A 132 -6.90 -7.65 3.85
N ALA A 133 -7.48 -8.58 3.10
CA ALA A 133 -7.49 -10.01 3.44
C ALA A 133 -6.06 -10.58 3.48
N VAL A 134 -5.22 -10.23 2.51
CA VAL A 134 -3.82 -10.68 2.48
C VAL A 134 -3.00 -10.01 3.57
N ALA A 135 -3.21 -8.72 3.84
CA ALA A 135 -2.57 -7.99 4.94
C ALA A 135 -2.94 -8.58 6.30
N PHE A 136 -4.19 -9.02 6.49
CA PHE A 136 -4.63 -9.74 7.66
C PHE A 136 -3.87 -11.07 7.83
N VAL A 137 -3.79 -11.88 6.77
CA VAL A 137 -3.00 -13.13 6.78
C VAL A 137 -1.53 -12.86 7.08
N PHE A 138 -0.94 -11.82 6.49
CA PHE A 138 0.43 -11.41 6.76
C PHE A 138 0.64 -11.05 8.23
N ALA A 139 -0.25 -10.24 8.81
CA ALA A 139 -0.16 -9.87 10.22
C ALA A 139 -0.27 -11.08 11.15
N ILE A 140 -1.21 -12.00 10.89
CA ILE A 140 -1.32 -13.26 11.63
C ILE A 140 -0.04 -14.09 11.48
N ALA A 141 0.49 -14.22 10.27
CA ALA A 141 1.73 -14.97 10.02
C ALA A 141 2.92 -14.42 10.82
N LEU A 142 3.02 -13.09 10.98
CA LEU A 142 4.01 -12.47 11.85
C LEU A 142 3.73 -12.78 13.34
N LEU A 143 2.48 -12.61 13.78
CA LEU A 143 2.10 -12.79 15.19
C LEU A 143 2.17 -14.25 15.66
N LEU A 144 2.07 -15.24 14.77
CA LEU A 144 2.34 -16.64 15.13
C LEU A 144 3.76 -16.86 15.66
N LYS A 145 4.71 -16.00 15.26
CA LYS A 145 6.09 -16.00 15.72
C LYS A 145 6.38 -14.87 16.69
N PHE A 146 5.37 -14.46 17.46
CA PHE A 146 5.49 -13.33 18.36
C PHE A 146 6.75 -13.40 19.24
N ALA A 147 7.11 -14.56 19.79
CA ALA A 147 8.28 -14.69 20.66
C ALA A 147 9.60 -14.26 19.99
N GLU A 148 9.75 -14.50 18.70
CA GLU A 148 10.99 -14.28 17.92
C GLU A 148 11.07 -12.85 17.34
N LEU A 149 9.95 -12.15 17.24
CA LEU A 149 9.91 -10.80 16.69
C LEU A 149 10.51 -9.76 17.65
N SER A 150 11.28 -8.82 17.08
CA SER A 150 11.67 -7.61 17.80
C SER A 150 10.43 -6.82 18.24
N MET A 151 10.54 -6.06 19.33
CA MET A 151 9.41 -5.27 19.85
C MET A 151 8.81 -4.34 18.79
N LEU A 152 9.67 -3.78 17.93
CA LEU A 152 9.24 -2.95 16.82
C LEU A 152 8.37 -3.72 15.82
N MET A 153 8.78 -4.93 15.44
CA MET A 153 8.02 -5.76 14.50
C MET A 153 6.73 -6.32 15.09
N LYS A 154 6.66 -6.50 16.41
CA LYS A 154 5.41 -6.81 17.12
C LYS A 154 4.40 -5.68 16.99
N VAL A 155 4.83 -4.44 17.27
CA VAL A 155 3.97 -3.26 17.15
C VAL A 155 3.53 -3.08 15.69
N PHE A 156 4.45 -3.25 14.73
CA PHE A 156 4.12 -3.23 13.32
C PHE A 156 3.08 -4.29 12.95
N ALA A 157 3.27 -5.55 13.35
CA ALA A 157 2.33 -6.63 13.04
C ALA A 157 0.94 -6.40 13.64
N CYS A 158 0.84 -5.95 14.90
CA CYS A 158 -0.43 -5.57 15.51
C CYS A 158 -1.08 -4.39 14.78
N GLY A 159 -0.29 -3.40 14.37
CA GLY A 159 -0.76 -2.25 13.63
C GLY A 159 -1.28 -2.62 12.24
N VAL A 160 -0.59 -3.49 11.50
CA VAL A 160 -1.08 -4.06 10.23
C VAL A 160 -2.37 -4.84 10.44
N LEU A 161 -2.50 -5.61 11.53
CA LEU A 161 -3.73 -6.34 11.85
C LEU A 161 -4.92 -5.39 12.03
N ILE A 162 -4.74 -4.32 12.81
CA ILE A 162 -5.76 -3.29 13.03
C ILE A 162 -6.12 -2.60 11.71
N MET A 163 -5.12 -2.20 10.94
CA MET A 163 -5.29 -1.56 9.63
C MET A 163 -6.10 -2.45 8.67
N ALA A 164 -5.78 -3.74 8.61
CA ALA A 164 -6.48 -4.72 7.79
C ALA A 164 -7.94 -4.90 8.22
N VAL A 165 -8.19 -5.01 9.53
CA VAL A 165 -9.57 -5.11 10.07
C VAL A 165 -10.39 -3.87 9.74
N PHE A 166 -9.80 -2.67 9.87
CA PHE A 166 -10.45 -1.43 9.49
C PHE A 166 -10.76 -1.39 7.99
N GLN A 167 -9.82 -1.83 7.14
CA GLN A 167 -9.95 -1.85 5.69
C GLN A 167 -11.05 -2.80 5.17
N PHE A 168 -11.50 -3.77 5.97
CA PHE A 168 -12.68 -4.59 5.58
C PHE A 168 -13.97 -3.79 5.51
N THR A 169 -13.99 -2.56 6.06
CA THR A 169 -15.12 -1.65 5.94
C THR A 169 -14.67 -0.35 5.29
N VAL A 170 -15.49 0.21 4.41
CA VAL A 170 -15.19 1.50 3.77
C VAL A 170 -15.08 2.62 4.81
N ILE A 171 -15.94 2.59 5.83
CA ILE A 171 -16.00 3.64 6.87
C ILE A 171 -14.75 3.66 7.73
N LEU A 172 -14.35 2.51 8.31
CA LEU A 172 -13.15 2.47 9.15
C LEU A 172 -11.86 2.51 8.33
N GLY A 173 -11.91 2.13 7.05
CA GLY A 173 -10.77 2.21 6.13
C GLY A 173 -10.19 3.62 6.02
N ILE A 174 -10.99 4.68 6.19
CA ILE A 174 -10.52 6.07 6.22
C ILE A 174 -9.48 6.30 7.34
N ALA A 175 -9.60 5.60 8.48
CA ALA A 175 -8.61 5.71 9.56
C ALA A 175 -7.21 5.21 9.13
N ASN A 176 -7.11 4.42 8.06
CA ASN A 176 -5.83 3.95 7.53
C ASN A 176 -4.99 5.08 6.90
N ILE A 177 -5.59 6.22 6.56
CA ILE A 177 -4.87 7.46 6.21
C ILE A 177 -3.84 7.83 7.28
N PHE A 178 -4.15 7.56 8.55
CA PHE A 178 -3.27 7.87 9.69
C PHE A 178 -2.48 6.66 10.17
N LEU A 179 -3.07 5.46 10.15
CA LEU A 179 -2.38 4.26 10.60
C LEU A 179 -1.25 3.86 9.64
N PHE A 180 -1.47 3.89 8.33
CA PHE A 180 -0.46 3.47 7.35
C PHE A 180 0.85 4.27 7.48
N PRO A 181 0.85 5.61 7.58
CA PRO A 181 2.06 6.39 7.84
C PRO A 181 2.82 5.97 9.08
N VAL A 182 2.11 5.70 10.20
CA VAL A 182 2.75 5.23 11.43
C VAL A 182 3.45 3.89 11.21
N LEU A 183 2.82 2.97 10.49
CA LEU A 183 3.44 1.68 10.15
C LEU A 183 4.65 1.84 9.22
N MET A 184 4.59 2.77 8.28
CA MET A 184 5.73 3.09 7.41
C MET A 184 6.90 3.69 8.19
N LEU A 185 6.64 4.53 9.21
CA LEU A 185 7.69 5.02 10.11
C LEU A 185 8.36 3.87 10.89
N LEU A 186 7.57 2.89 11.35
CA LEU A 186 8.12 1.70 12.01
C LEU A 186 9.02 0.91 11.04
N LEU A 187 8.56 0.67 9.80
CA LEU A 187 9.39 0.00 8.78
C LEU A 187 10.64 0.79 8.42
N ALA A 188 10.55 2.12 8.34
CA ALA A 188 11.71 2.97 8.09
C ALA A 188 12.78 2.77 9.15
N VAL A 189 12.40 2.74 10.43
CA VAL A 189 13.30 2.46 11.56
C VAL A 189 13.83 1.03 11.48
N HIS A 190 12.98 0.04 11.18
CA HIS A 190 13.38 -1.36 11.03
C HIS A 190 14.47 -1.56 9.97
N PHE A 191 14.28 -0.95 8.79
CA PHE A 191 15.24 -1.01 7.70
C PHE A 191 16.54 -0.26 8.04
N TRP A 192 16.42 0.90 8.69
CA TRP A 192 17.59 1.69 9.09
C TRP A 192 18.49 0.96 10.08
N ARG A 193 17.89 0.25 11.05
CA ARG A 193 18.64 -0.49 12.08
C ARG A 193 19.33 -1.74 11.56
N GLY A 194 18.99 -2.21 10.35
CA GLY A 194 19.60 -3.41 9.80
C GLY A 194 19.28 -4.69 10.56
N GLU A 195 18.17 -4.73 11.32
CA GLU A 195 17.65 -5.92 12.05
C GLU A 195 17.23 -7.09 11.11
N GLN A 196 17.56 -6.97 9.82
CA GLN A 196 17.27 -7.89 8.72
C GLN A 196 18.22 -9.12 8.69
N ILE A 197 19.20 -9.19 9.62
CA ILE A 197 20.34 -10.11 9.57
C ILE A 197 20.33 -11.05 10.79
N VAL A 198 19.54 -12.12 10.74
CA VAL A 198 19.69 -13.33 11.57
C VAL A 198 19.04 -14.47 10.74
N GLU A 199 19.63 -15.60 10.36
CA GLU A 199 20.91 -16.28 10.55
C GLU A 199 21.18 -17.06 9.23
N VAL A 200 22.45 -17.26 8.85
CA VAL A 200 22.82 -18.16 7.74
C VAL A 200 22.81 -19.58 8.29
N VAL A 201 22.01 -20.48 7.71
CA VAL A 201 22.29 -21.92 7.74
C VAL A 201 22.93 -22.29 6.41
#